data_AF-A0AAN6PTG0-F1
#
_entry.id   AF-A0AAN6PTG0-F1
#
_cell.length_a   1.000
_cell.length_b   1.000
_cell.length_c   1.000
_cell.angle_alpha   90.00
_cell.angle_beta   90.00
_cell.angle_gamma   90.00
#
_symmetry.space_group_name_H-M   'P 1'
#
loop_
_entity.id
_entity.type
_entity.pdbx_description
1 polymer ?
#
loop_
_entity_poly.entity_id
_entity_poly.type
_entity_poly.pdbx_seq_one_letter_code
_entity_poly.pdbx_strand_id
1 'polypeptide(L)'
;MSANDNTNEDSQSGHQLTQLMQFLTTQLGAIQEGQSEQTRRLTEIEERQAQERETTQAHIKALQETIASLQATPATTPQSPTPPALPGFTVTPPSPPGQTKKKMTLPDPPRFDGNRKKFRNWRLEMEGKLRTYGCLLEVNWPV
;
A
#
# COMPACT_ATOMS: atom_id res chain seq x y z
N MET A 1 0.35 64.14 65.74
CA MET A 1 0.03 64.20 64.30
C MET A 1 0.52 62.89 63.71
N SER A 2 -0.36 61.89 63.59
CA SER A 2 -0.02 60.58 63.02
C SER A 2 -0.46 60.59 61.56
N ALA A 3 0.50 60.67 60.65
CA ALA A 3 0.28 60.41 59.23
C ALA A 3 0.32 58.89 59.04
N ASN A 4 -0.84 58.25 59.10
CA ASN A 4 -0.95 56.82 58.82
C ASN A 4 -0.95 56.60 57.31
N ASP A 5 0.17 56.03 56.83
CA ASP A 5 0.25 54.85 55.95
C ASP A 5 -1.07 54.49 55.22
N ASN A 6 -1.25 54.99 54.00
CA ASN A 6 -2.42 54.68 53.16
C ASN A 6 -2.04 54.40 51.69
N THR A 7 -0.76 54.18 51.40
CA THR A 7 -0.22 54.00 50.04
C THR A 7 0.01 52.53 49.65
N ASN A 8 -0.17 51.58 50.58
CA ASN A 8 0.18 50.18 50.34
C ASN A 8 -0.93 49.39 49.59
N GLU A 9 -2.20 49.71 49.84
CA GLU A 9 -3.36 49.02 49.24
C GLU A 9 -3.59 49.37 47.75
N ASP A 10 -3.26 50.60 47.34
CA ASP A 10 -3.38 51.06 45.95
C ASP A 10 -2.39 50.34 45.02
N SER A 11 -1.17 50.08 45.53
CA SER A 11 -0.16 49.31 44.80
C SER A 11 -0.57 47.85 44.63
N GLN A 12 -1.11 47.23 45.68
CA GLN A 12 -1.56 45.83 45.62
C GLN A 12 -2.69 45.61 44.61
N SER A 13 -3.62 46.56 44.48
CA SER A 13 -4.72 46.51 43.51
C SER A 13 -4.21 46.71 42.06
N GLY A 14 -3.28 47.65 41.85
CA GLY A 14 -2.62 47.86 40.55
C GLY A 14 -1.78 46.66 40.10
N HIS A 15 -1.09 46.01 41.02
CA HIS A 15 -0.32 44.79 40.75
C HIS A 15 -1.22 43.62 40.33
N GLN A 16 -2.39 43.45 40.97
CA GLN A 16 -3.36 42.43 40.59
C GLN A 16 -3.93 42.67 39.18
N LEU A 17 -4.26 43.91 38.83
CA LEU A 17 -4.72 44.27 37.48
C LEU A 17 -3.65 43.99 36.42
N THR A 18 -2.39 44.32 36.73
CA THR A 18 -1.26 44.09 35.83
C THR A 18 -1.05 42.59 35.57
N GLN A 19 -1.15 41.76 36.62
CA GLN A 19 -1.10 40.30 36.46
C GLN A 19 -2.25 39.78 35.60
N LEU A 20 -3.47 40.27 35.80
CA LEU A 20 -4.62 39.84 35.02
C LEU A 20 -4.47 40.19 33.53
N MET A 21 -4.01 41.41 33.22
CA MET A 21 -3.74 41.80 31.84
C MET A 21 -2.66 40.93 31.22
N GLN A 22 -1.57 40.66 31.95
CA GLN A 22 -0.49 39.80 31.46
C GLN A 22 -1.00 38.38 31.15
N PHE A 23 -1.81 37.81 32.06
CA PHE A 23 -2.44 36.51 31.85
C PHE A 23 -3.33 36.48 30.60
N LEU A 24 -4.19 37.49 30.43
CA LEU A 24 -5.07 37.58 29.26
C LEU A 24 -4.27 37.73 27.95
N THR A 25 -3.21 38.54 27.95
CA THR A 25 -2.33 38.70 26.79
C THR A 25 -1.64 37.39 26.42
N THR A 26 -1.09 36.67 27.41
CA THR A 26 -0.47 35.36 27.17
C THR A 26 -1.49 34.34 26.65
N GLN A 27 -2.70 34.32 27.21
CA GLN A 27 -3.75 33.40 26.77
C GLN A 27 -4.18 33.70 25.32
N LEU A 28 -4.38 34.97 24.97
CA LEU A 28 -4.72 35.39 23.61
C LEU A 28 -3.64 34.99 22.60
N GLY A 29 -2.37 35.14 22.96
CA GLY A 29 -1.24 34.69 22.13
C GLY A 29 -1.28 33.18 21.90
N ALA A 30 -1.45 32.38 22.97
CA ALA A 30 -1.52 30.93 22.86
C ALA A 30 -2.71 30.45 21.99
N ILE A 31 -3.87 31.10 22.09
CA ILE A 31 -5.04 30.79 21.26
C ILE A 31 -4.76 31.09 19.78
N GLN A 32 -4.13 32.23 19.50
CA GLN A 32 -3.79 32.63 18.13
C GLN A 32 -2.76 31.67 17.50
N GLU A 33 -1.70 31.35 18.24
CA GLU A 33 -0.68 30.39 17.81
C GLU A 33 -1.30 29.01 17.56
N GLY A 34 -2.14 28.53 18.50
CA GLY A 34 -2.85 27.27 18.37
C GLY A 34 -3.74 27.20 17.12
N GLN A 35 -4.49 28.28 16.81
CA GLN A 35 -5.27 28.34 15.57
C GLN A 35 -4.39 28.33 14.31
N SER A 36 -3.28 29.08 14.33
CA SER A 36 -2.37 29.16 13.18
C SER A 36 -1.71 27.81 12.90
N GLU A 37 -1.27 27.10 13.94
CA GLU A 37 -0.66 25.78 13.81
C GLU A 37 -1.68 24.75 13.34
N GLN A 38 -2.89 24.78 13.89
CA GLN A 38 -3.97 23.90 13.45
C GLN A 38 -4.29 24.10 11.98
N THR A 39 -4.39 25.35 11.52
CA THR A 39 -4.64 25.68 10.12
C THR A 39 -3.51 25.16 9.23
N ARG A 40 -2.26 25.41 9.64
CA ARG A 40 -1.07 24.93 8.91
C ARG A 40 -1.05 23.41 8.78
N ARG A 41 -1.36 22.68 9.86
CA ARG A 41 -1.43 21.21 9.85
C ARG A 41 -2.52 20.69 8.92
N LEU A 42 -3.69 21.34 8.90
CA LEU A 42 -4.78 20.96 7.99
C LEU A 42 -4.37 21.17 6.52
N THR A 43 -3.75 22.31 6.21
CA THR A 43 -3.24 22.58 4.85
C THR A 43 -2.18 21.56 4.43
N GLU A 44 -1.24 21.20 5.31
CA GLU A 44 -0.20 20.20 5.01
C GLU A 44 -0.82 18.81 4.74
N ILE A 45 -1.84 18.41 5.51
CA ILE A 45 -2.54 17.15 5.29
C ILE A 45 -3.27 17.15 3.93
N GLU A 46 -3.90 18.27 3.58
CA GLU A 46 -4.64 18.40 2.32
C GLU A 46 -3.69 18.35 1.11
N GLU A 47 -2.54 19.05 1.19
CA GLU A 47 -1.51 19.03 0.16
C GLU A 47 -0.91 17.63 -0.02
N ARG A 48 -0.58 16.95 1.10
CA ARG A 48 -0.11 15.57 1.07
C ARG A 48 -1.13 14.64 0.42
N GLN A 49 -2.41 14.78 0.74
CA GLN A 49 -3.47 13.99 0.12
C GLN A 49 -3.64 14.29 -1.38
N ALA A 50 -3.49 15.54 -1.80
CA ALA A 50 -3.54 15.90 -3.21
C ALA A 50 -2.39 15.24 -3.97
N GLN A 51 -1.16 15.34 -3.44
CA GLN A 51 0.02 14.71 -4.02
C GLN A 51 -0.10 13.18 -4.07
N GLU A 52 -0.60 12.55 -3.01
CA GLU A 52 -0.81 11.09 -2.99
C GLU A 52 -1.84 10.64 -4.03
N ARG A 53 -2.91 11.43 -4.23
CA ARG A 53 -3.90 11.15 -5.27
C ARG A 53 -3.31 11.28 -6.67
N GLU A 54 -2.54 12.33 -6.93
CA GLU A 54 -1.89 12.54 -8.24
C GLU A 54 -0.86 11.43 -8.54
N THR A 55 -0.01 11.08 -7.58
CA THR A 55 0.98 10.01 -7.74
C THR A 55 0.31 8.65 -7.98
N THR A 56 -0.75 8.34 -7.24
CA THR A 56 -1.53 7.11 -7.44
C THR A 56 -2.18 7.08 -8.82
N GLN A 57 -2.78 8.19 -9.26
CA GLN A 57 -3.37 8.28 -10.60
C GLN A 57 -2.33 8.12 -11.70
N ALA A 58 -1.17 8.78 -11.58
CA ALA A 58 -0.08 8.65 -12.54
C ALA A 58 0.43 7.20 -12.62
N HIS A 59 0.57 6.53 -11.47
CA HIS A 59 0.98 5.13 -11.42
C HIS A 59 -0.04 4.21 -12.09
N ILE A 60 -1.33 4.38 -11.80
CA ILE A 60 -2.41 3.62 -12.45
C ILE A 60 -2.37 3.82 -13.96
N LYS A 61 -2.21 5.07 -14.43
CA LYS A 61 -2.14 5.38 -15.85
C LYS A 61 -0.94 4.71 -16.52
N ALA A 62 0.24 4.77 -15.91
CA ALA A 62 1.44 4.09 -16.42
C ALA A 62 1.26 2.57 -16.52
N LEU A 63 0.61 1.96 -15.52
CA LEU A 63 0.28 0.53 -15.56
C LEU A 63 -0.70 0.21 -16.69
N GLN A 64 -1.74 1.04 -16.88
CA GLN A 64 -2.69 0.87 -17.98
C GLN A 64 -2.03 1.00 -19.35
N GLU A 65 -1.14 1.97 -19.54
CA GLU A 65 -0.36 2.14 -20.77
C GLU A 65 0.54 0.94 -21.04
N THR A 66 1.19 0.39 -20.01
CA THR A 66 2.01 -0.82 -20.12
C THR A 66 1.17 -2.02 -20.55
N ILE A 67 0.00 -2.21 -19.94
CA ILE A 67 -0.93 -3.30 -20.31
C ILE A 67 -1.43 -3.13 -21.75
N ALA A 68 -1.78 -1.90 -22.15
CA ALA A 68 -2.23 -1.61 -23.50
C ALA A 68 -1.13 -1.88 -24.55
N SER A 69 0.12 -1.53 -24.25
CA SER A 69 1.28 -1.82 -25.10
C SER A 69 1.49 -3.32 -25.31
N LEU A 70 1.33 -4.12 -24.26
CA LEU A 70 1.43 -5.58 -24.34
C LEU A 70 0.27 -6.23 -25.12
N GLN A 71 -0.91 -5.62 -25.13
CA GLN A 71 -2.06 -6.12 -25.90
C GLN A 71 -2.04 -5.69 -27.37
N ALA A 72 -1.29 -4.64 -27.71
CA ALA A 72 -1.21 -4.09 -29.07
C ALA A 72 -0.15 -4.75 -29.97
N THR A 73 0.59 -5.76 -29.49
CA THR A 73 1.51 -6.53 -30.35
C THR A 73 0.74 -7.65 -31.08
N PRO A 74 0.53 -7.57 -32.41
CA PRO A 74 0.09 -8.74 -33.16
C PRO A 74 1.16 -9.82 -33.06
N ALA A 75 0.75 -11.03 -32.69
CA ALA A 75 1.60 -12.19 -32.55
C ALA A 75 2.19 -12.64 -33.90
N THR A 76 3.29 -12.03 -34.35
CA THR A 76 4.12 -12.60 -35.42
C THR A 76 4.99 -13.69 -34.81
N THR A 77 4.53 -14.93 -34.96
CA THR A 77 5.24 -16.16 -34.59
C THR A 77 6.54 -16.31 -35.39
N PRO A 78 7.72 -16.46 -34.76
CA PRO A 78 8.88 -17.04 -35.42
C PRO A 78 8.89 -18.55 -35.15
N GLN A 79 8.63 -19.35 -36.18
CA GLN A 79 8.87 -20.80 -36.17
C GLN A 79 10.38 -21.04 -36.04
N SER A 80 10.79 -21.82 -35.02
CA SER A 80 12.17 -22.31 -34.86
C SER A 80 12.29 -23.73 -35.45
N PRO A 81 13.39 -24.07 -36.15
CA PRO A 81 13.51 -25.28 -36.97
C PRO A 81 13.82 -26.54 -36.14
N THR A 82 13.12 -27.63 -36.47
CA THR A 82 13.29 -28.97 -35.90
C THR A 82 14.57 -29.67 -36.41
N PRO A 83 15.41 -30.29 -35.55
CA PRO A 83 16.45 -31.23 -35.98
C PRO A 83 16.01 -32.71 -35.92
N PRO A 84 16.69 -33.62 -36.68
CA PRO A 84 16.14 -34.88 -37.20
C PRO A 84 16.28 -36.12 -36.29
N ALA A 85 15.50 -37.16 -36.65
CA ALA A 85 15.21 -38.42 -35.95
C ALA A 85 16.33 -39.48 -35.89
N LEU A 86 16.19 -40.47 -34.98
CA LEU A 86 16.79 -41.83 -35.05
C LEU A 86 15.96 -42.82 -34.18
N PRO A 87 16.03 -44.16 -34.43
CA PRO A 87 14.86 -45.00 -34.69
C PRO A 87 14.73 -46.21 -33.75
N GLY A 88 13.52 -46.74 -33.57
CA GLY A 88 13.34 -48.07 -32.99
C GLY A 88 11.94 -48.36 -32.47
N PHE A 89 11.29 -49.36 -33.07
CA PHE A 89 10.02 -50.03 -32.71
C PHE A 89 8.70 -49.46 -33.28
N THR A 90 8.43 -49.85 -34.53
CA THR A 90 7.22 -50.57 -35.06
C THR A 90 6.03 -50.69 -34.08
N VAL A 91 4.75 -50.38 -34.35
CA VAL A 91 3.88 -50.40 -35.56
C VAL A 91 2.69 -49.42 -35.36
N THR A 92 2.28 -48.70 -36.41
CA THR A 92 1.06 -47.84 -36.56
C THR A 92 0.01 -48.65 -37.38
N PRO A 93 -1.35 -48.51 -37.31
CA PRO A 93 -2.11 -47.23 -37.35
C PRO A 93 -3.52 -47.18 -36.66
N PRO A 94 -4.31 -46.07 -36.74
CA PRO A 94 -4.00 -44.64 -36.92
C PRO A 94 -4.56 -43.72 -35.80
N SER A 95 -4.02 -42.49 -35.74
CA SER A 95 -4.31 -41.36 -34.83
C SER A 95 -5.63 -40.60 -35.18
N PRO A 96 -6.09 -39.54 -34.44
CA PRO A 96 -5.36 -38.27 -34.31
C PRO A 96 -5.49 -37.61 -32.89
N PRO A 97 -4.89 -36.44 -32.60
CA PRO A 97 -3.66 -36.40 -31.80
C PRO A 97 -3.73 -35.41 -30.62
N GLY A 98 -2.81 -35.58 -29.67
CA GLY A 98 -2.34 -34.46 -28.86
C GLY A 98 -2.79 -34.48 -27.41
N GLN A 99 -1.95 -35.03 -26.54
CA GLN A 99 -1.70 -34.39 -25.25
C GLN A 99 -0.20 -34.26 -25.06
N THR A 100 0.20 -33.02 -25.31
CA THR A 100 1.45 -32.41 -24.90
C THR A 100 1.71 -32.66 -23.41
N LYS A 101 2.99 -32.88 -23.10
CA LYS A 101 3.69 -32.58 -21.84
C LYS A 101 2.76 -32.42 -20.64
N LYS A 102 2.76 -33.41 -19.72
CA LYS A 102 2.18 -33.29 -18.39
C LYS A 102 2.60 -31.94 -17.80
N LYS A 103 1.72 -30.93 -17.91
CA LYS A 103 1.75 -29.77 -17.03
C LYS A 103 1.81 -30.39 -15.65
N MET A 104 2.76 -29.97 -14.81
CA MET A 104 2.53 -30.00 -13.37
C MET A 104 1.28 -29.15 -13.16
N THR A 105 0.11 -29.75 -13.37
CA THR A 105 -1.16 -29.13 -13.06
C THR A 105 -1.22 -29.17 -11.56
N LEU A 106 -0.82 -28.05 -10.97
CA LEU A 106 -1.00 -27.75 -9.57
C LEU A 106 -2.43 -28.18 -9.21
N PRO A 107 -2.64 -29.07 -8.22
CA PRO A 107 -3.98 -29.40 -7.81
C PRO A 107 -4.67 -28.11 -7.36
N ASP A 108 -5.87 -27.86 -7.90
CA ASP A 108 -6.63 -26.66 -7.54
C ASP A 108 -6.73 -26.58 -6.02
N PRO A 109 -6.30 -25.47 -5.39
CA PRO A 109 -6.34 -25.38 -3.95
C PRO A 109 -7.81 -25.48 -3.49
N PRO A 110 -8.08 -26.23 -2.41
CA PRO A 110 -9.42 -26.31 -1.86
C PRO A 110 -9.92 -24.91 -1.55
N ARG A 111 -11.06 -24.54 -2.15
CA ARG A 111 -11.71 -23.26 -1.87
C ARG A 111 -12.08 -23.19 -0.40
N PHE A 112 -11.88 -22.03 0.20
CA PHE A 112 -12.34 -21.77 1.56
C PHE A 112 -13.87 -21.89 1.60
N ASP A 113 -14.39 -22.71 2.50
CA ASP A 113 -15.83 -22.99 2.66
C ASP A 113 -16.61 -21.85 3.35
N GLY A 114 -15.95 -20.73 3.64
CA GLY A 114 -16.55 -19.57 4.31
C GLY A 114 -16.65 -19.71 5.83
N ASN A 115 -16.28 -20.87 6.41
CA ASN A 115 -16.42 -21.09 7.84
C ASN A 115 -15.28 -20.45 8.63
N ARG A 116 -15.59 -19.38 9.36
CA ARG A 116 -14.61 -18.60 10.14
C ARG A 116 -13.82 -19.43 11.16
N LYS A 117 -14.37 -20.54 11.67
CA LYS A 117 -13.65 -21.47 12.58
C LYS A 117 -12.57 -22.26 11.85
N LYS A 118 -12.73 -22.51 10.55
CA LYS A 118 -11.76 -23.24 9.71
C LYS A 118 -10.76 -22.33 9.01
N PHE A 119 -10.98 -21.01 9.02
CA PHE A 119 -10.14 -20.03 8.32
C PHE A 119 -8.67 -20.10 8.72
N ARG A 120 -8.37 -20.20 10.02
CA ARG A 120 -6.97 -20.30 10.49
C ARG A 120 -6.27 -21.55 9.95
N ASN A 121 -6.95 -22.70 9.99
CA ASN A 121 -6.39 -23.96 9.50
C ASN A 121 -6.22 -23.93 7.98
N TRP A 122 -7.22 -23.44 7.25
CA TRP A 122 -7.16 -23.28 5.80
C TRP A 122 -6.01 -22.33 5.39
N ARG A 123 -5.86 -21.20 6.09
CA ARG A 123 -4.77 -20.24 5.82
C ARG A 123 -3.39 -20.88 6.02
N LEU A 124 -3.20 -21.62 7.12
CA LEU A 124 -1.94 -22.33 7.39
C LEU A 124 -1.65 -23.39 6.32
N GLU A 125 -2.67 -24.12 5.87
CA GLU A 125 -2.55 -25.09 4.77
C GLU A 125 -2.15 -24.40 3.46
N MET A 126 -2.74 -23.24 3.14
CA MET A 126 -2.37 -22.46 1.95
C MET A 126 -0.96 -21.89 2.03
N GLU A 127 -0.56 -21.33 3.17
CA GLU A 127 0.80 -20.84 3.40
C GLU A 127 1.83 -21.99 3.31
N GLY A 128 1.49 -23.18 3.81
CA GLY A 128 2.29 -24.40 3.66
C GLY A 128 2.44 -24.84 2.20
N LYS A 129 1.34 -24.87 1.45
CA LYS A 129 1.37 -25.17 0.00
C LYS A 129 2.20 -24.15 -0.76
N LEU A 130 2.01 -22.86 -0.53
CA LEU A 130 2.81 -21.81 -1.18
C LEU A 130 4.30 -21.92 -0.85
N ARG A 131 4.66 -22.37 0.35
CA ARG A 131 6.06 -22.64 0.71
C ARG A 131 6.62 -23.85 -0.04
N THR A 132 5.86 -24.94 -0.14
CA THR A 132 6.27 -26.17 -0.83
C THR A 132 6.33 -25.99 -2.36
N TYR A 133 5.41 -25.21 -2.94
CA TYR A 133 5.35 -24.95 -4.39
C TYR A 133 6.14 -23.69 -4.81
N GLY A 134 6.39 -22.75 -3.90
CA GLY A 134 7.20 -21.56 -4.13
C GLY A 134 8.68 -21.87 -4.40
N CYS A 135 9.22 -22.93 -3.79
CA CYS A 135 10.56 -23.44 -4.13
C CYS A 135 10.64 -24.11 -5.51
N LEU A 136 9.51 -24.43 -6.14
CA LEU A 136 9.47 -25.10 -7.45
C LEU A 136 9.34 -24.11 -8.63
N LEU A 137 9.18 -22.81 -8.33
CA LEU A 137 9.10 -21.73 -9.31
C LEU A 137 10.31 -20.78 -9.23
N GLU A 138 11.39 -21.20 -8.56
CA GLU A 138 12.67 -20.48 -8.57
C GLU A 138 13.51 -20.88 -9.80
N VAL A 139 12.94 -20.75 -11.00
CA VAL A 139 13.77 -20.53 -12.19
C VAL A 139 12.94 -19.76 -13.21
N ASN A 140 13.52 -18.66 -13.67
CA ASN A 140 13.09 -17.80 -14.77
C ASN A 140 12.25 -16.57 -14.37
N TRP A 141 12.92 -15.66 -13.66
CA TRP A 141 12.64 -14.23 -13.80
C TRP A 141 13.63 -13.66 -14.81
N PRO A 142 13.21 -13.14 -15.97
CA PRO A 142 14.13 -12.49 -16.90
C PRO A 142 14.55 -11.13 -16.34
N VAL A 143 15.87 -10.92 -16.29
CA VAL A 143 16.55 -9.63 -16.14
C VAL A 143 16.27 -8.74 -17.35
#